data_AF-A0A8D8QM80-F1
#
_entry.id   AF-A0A8D8QM80-F1
#
_cell.length_a   1.000
_cell.length_b   1.000
_cell.length_c   1.000
_cell.angle_alpha   90.00
_cell.angle_beta   90.00
_cell.angle_gamma   90.00
#
_symmetry.space_group_name_H-M   'P 1'
#
loop_
_entity.id
_entity.type
_entity.pdbx_description
1 polymer ?
#
loop_
_entity_poly.entity_id
_entity_poly.type
_entity_poly.pdbx_seq_one_letter_code
_entity_poly.pdbx_strand_id
1 'polypeptide(L)'
;MFKSAYQRSVHNVDRLTARPWWSLQETTYETFFRQLEKNWKKIRDEALAILKTKDQTVGFQDEAETLVQVGDWKQFDLFVRGRKVMVNCKRTPFTCRLVDEFPLAASCVRGQVKFSVIQPGTHVWPHCGPTNCRLRAHLGLVVAENATLRVGNETRLWEEGKVMIFDDSFEHEVWHNGSSYRLILIVDVWHPELTPYERKTLQPI
;
A
#
# COMPACT_ATOMS: atom_id res chain seq x y z
N MET A 1 11.37 -17.62 -15.95
CA MET A 1 10.12 -17.51 -16.72
C MET A 1 9.05 -17.01 -15.76
N PHE A 2 8.28 -15.98 -16.12
CA PHE A 2 7.27 -15.38 -15.21
C PHE A 2 6.07 -16.30 -15.01
N LYS A 3 5.37 -16.18 -13.87
CA LYS A 3 4.21 -17.04 -13.53
C LYS A 3 3.03 -16.85 -14.48
N SER A 4 2.86 -15.64 -15.01
CA SER A 4 1.88 -15.35 -16.07
C SER A 4 2.32 -14.11 -16.86
N ALA A 5 1.57 -13.78 -17.93
CA ALA A 5 1.77 -12.53 -18.68
C ALA A 5 1.58 -11.28 -17.80
N TYR A 6 0.71 -11.36 -16.78
CA TYR A 6 0.39 -10.25 -15.89
C TYR A 6 1.23 -10.24 -14.60
N GLN A 7 1.64 -11.39 -14.07
CA GLN A 7 2.38 -11.48 -12.82
C GLN A 7 3.88 -11.66 -13.07
N ARG A 8 4.64 -10.56 -12.98
CA ARG A 8 6.04 -10.48 -13.43
C ARG A 8 7.04 -10.10 -12.34
N SER A 9 6.69 -10.34 -11.08
CA SER A 9 7.63 -10.25 -9.96
C SER A 9 8.79 -11.23 -10.10
N VAL A 10 9.93 -10.93 -9.47
CA VAL A 10 11.18 -11.71 -9.59
C VAL A 10 11.59 -12.46 -8.32
N HIS A 11 11.10 -12.04 -7.14
CA HIS A 11 11.40 -12.67 -5.86
C HIS A 11 10.20 -13.45 -5.32
N ASN A 12 10.00 -14.69 -5.79
CA ASN A 12 8.73 -15.38 -5.61
C ASN A 12 8.80 -16.64 -4.73
N VAL A 13 7.64 -17.06 -4.24
CA VAL A 13 7.37 -18.41 -3.72
C VAL A 13 6.30 -19.06 -4.61
N ASP A 14 6.61 -20.23 -5.17
CA ASP A 14 5.85 -20.80 -6.29
C ASP A 14 4.44 -21.26 -5.92
N ARG A 15 4.27 -21.82 -4.73
CA ARG A 15 2.99 -22.39 -4.27
C ARG A 15 1.92 -21.36 -3.89
N LEU A 16 2.27 -20.07 -3.80
CA LEU A 16 1.33 -19.05 -3.35
C LEU A 16 0.23 -18.82 -4.40
N THR A 17 -1.02 -18.83 -3.94
CA THR A 17 -2.20 -18.49 -4.74
C THR A 17 -2.00 -17.13 -5.42
N ALA A 18 -2.23 -17.09 -6.73
CA ALA A 18 -2.08 -15.89 -7.52
C ALA A 18 -3.45 -15.41 -8.01
N ARG A 19 -3.84 -14.22 -7.59
CA ARG A 19 -5.02 -13.50 -8.12
C ARG A 19 -4.80 -11.99 -8.03
N PRO A 20 -5.29 -11.20 -8.99
CA PRO A 20 -5.07 -9.76 -9.01
C PRO A 20 -5.76 -9.08 -7.83
N TRP A 21 -7.03 -9.38 -7.58
CA TRP A 21 -7.83 -8.78 -6.51
C TRP A 21 -8.18 -9.79 -5.42
N TRP A 22 -8.19 -9.31 -4.18
CA TRP A 22 -8.52 -10.10 -2.99
C TRP A 22 -9.65 -9.42 -2.20
N SER A 23 -10.59 -10.22 -1.71
CA SER A 23 -11.55 -9.80 -0.68
C SER A 23 -10.91 -9.87 0.71
N LEU A 24 -11.54 -9.18 1.67
CA LEU A 24 -11.08 -9.22 3.07
C LEU A 24 -11.03 -10.66 3.62
N GLN A 25 -12.03 -11.47 3.27
CA GLN A 25 -12.17 -12.85 3.74
C GLN A 25 -11.07 -13.74 3.17
N GLU A 26 -10.76 -13.62 1.88
CA GLU A 26 -9.72 -14.42 1.22
C GLU A 26 -8.33 -14.17 1.80
N THR A 27 -8.08 -12.98 2.37
CA THR A 27 -6.80 -12.71 3.04
C THR A 27 -6.67 -13.38 4.40
N THR A 28 -7.74 -13.90 4.99
CA THR A 28 -7.80 -14.32 6.41
C THR A 28 -7.54 -13.21 7.44
N TYR A 29 -7.34 -11.96 6.99
CA TYR A 29 -6.99 -10.81 7.84
C TYR A 29 -8.16 -9.82 7.98
N GLU A 30 -9.41 -10.27 7.73
CA GLU A 30 -10.60 -9.39 7.73
C GLU A 30 -10.68 -8.53 9.00
N THR A 31 -10.47 -9.10 10.18
CA THR A 31 -10.55 -8.36 11.45
C THR A 31 -9.63 -7.13 11.47
N PHE A 32 -8.40 -7.27 10.96
CA PHE A 32 -7.45 -6.16 10.90
C PHE A 32 -7.91 -5.08 9.91
N PHE A 33 -8.30 -5.48 8.70
CA PHE A 33 -8.77 -4.51 7.70
C PHE A 33 -10.07 -3.81 8.15
N ARG A 34 -10.98 -4.50 8.83
CA ARG A 34 -12.16 -3.88 9.45
C ARG A 34 -11.80 -2.89 10.55
N GLN A 35 -10.72 -3.09 11.30
CA GLN A 35 -10.23 -2.09 12.26
C GLN A 35 -9.69 -0.85 11.55
N LEU A 36 -8.98 -1.01 10.42
CA LEU A 36 -8.56 0.12 9.59
C LEU A 36 -9.77 0.89 9.04
N GLU A 37 -10.74 0.19 8.45
CA GLU A 37 -11.99 0.79 7.97
C GLU A 37 -12.75 1.50 9.09
N LYS A 38 -12.87 0.90 10.29
CA LYS A 38 -13.56 1.52 11.43
C LYS A 38 -12.90 2.82 11.90
N ASN A 39 -11.57 2.89 11.84
CA ASN A 39 -10.80 4.01 12.38
C ASN A 39 -10.26 4.96 11.30
N TRP A 40 -10.73 4.85 10.06
CA TRP A 40 -10.19 5.56 8.90
C TRP A 40 -10.10 7.07 9.07
N LYS A 41 -11.06 7.71 9.75
CA LYS A 41 -11.04 9.16 9.99
C LYS A 41 -9.87 9.59 10.86
N LYS A 42 -9.57 8.82 11.92
CA LYS A 42 -8.40 9.11 12.79
C LYS A 42 -7.09 8.96 12.02
N ILE A 43 -7.00 7.92 11.20
CA ILE A 43 -5.85 7.66 10.31
C ILE A 43 -5.68 8.81 9.31
N ARG A 44 -6.78 9.22 8.66
CA ARG A 44 -6.82 10.36 7.73
C ARG A 44 -6.38 11.65 8.42
N ASP A 45 -6.89 11.93 9.60
CA ASP A 45 -6.63 13.19 10.29
C ASP A 45 -5.14 13.33 10.68
N GLU A 46 -4.47 12.23 11.06
CA GLU A 46 -3.01 12.21 11.23
C GLU A 46 -2.28 12.50 9.91
N ALA A 47 -2.67 11.84 8.81
CA ALA A 47 -2.05 12.06 7.50
C ALA A 47 -2.25 13.51 7.00
N LEU A 48 -3.42 14.10 7.20
CA LEU A 48 -3.72 15.49 6.85
C LEU A 48 -2.92 16.48 7.70
N ALA A 49 -2.63 16.17 8.97
CA ALA A 49 -1.75 16.99 9.79
C ALA A 49 -0.32 17.01 9.23
N ILE A 50 0.19 15.87 8.75
CA ILE A 50 1.49 15.81 8.07
C ILE A 50 1.47 16.60 6.77
N LEU A 51 0.42 16.48 5.95
CA LEU A 51 0.31 17.16 4.67
C LEU A 51 0.35 18.70 4.79
N LYS A 52 -0.10 19.24 5.93
CA LYS A 52 -0.03 20.68 6.25
C LYS A 52 1.37 21.15 6.69
N THR A 53 2.30 20.23 6.93
CA THR A 53 3.65 20.56 7.39
C THR A 53 4.46 21.17 6.25
N LYS A 54 5.02 22.36 6.49
CA LYS A 54 5.86 23.07 5.50
C LYS A 54 7.30 22.57 5.46
N ASP A 55 7.74 21.88 6.51
CA ASP A 55 9.08 21.30 6.59
C ASP A 55 9.16 20.03 5.73
N GLN A 56 9.81 20.17 4.57
CA GLN A 56 10.00 19.07 3.64
C GLN A 56 10.94 17.98 4.16
N THR A 57 11.72 18.20 5.21
CA THR A 57 12.55 17.13 5.82
C THR A 57 11.73 16.20 6.72
N VAL A 58 10.50 16.60 7.02
CA VAL A 58 9.62 16.01 8.02
C VAL A 58 8.28 15.56 7.42
N GLY A 59 7.89 16.13 6.27
CA GLY A 59 6.64 15.83 5.56
C GLY A 59 6.75 14.68 4.56
N PHE A 60 5.77 14.65 3.64
CA PHE A 60 5.76 13.73 2.50
C PHE A 60 7.00 13.96 1.61
N GLN A 61 7.64 12.86 1.24
CA GLN A 61 8.80 12.81 0.33
C GLN A 61 8.35 12.36 -1.05
N ASP A 62 9.05 12.77 -2.10
CA ASP A 62 8.77 12.27 -3.46
C ASP A 62 8.93 10.73 -3.50
N GLU A 63 8.07 10.06 -4.29
CA GLU A 63 8.17 8.62 -4.46
C GLU A 63 9.52 8.25 -5.09
N ALA A 64 10.23 7.30 -4.46
CA ALA A 64 11.60 6.96 -4.83
C ALA A 64 11.69 6.15 -6.13
N GLU A 65 10.60 5.52 -6.55
CA GLU A 65 10.56 4.72 -7.77
C GLU A 65 10.32 5.62 -8.99
N THR A 66 11.12 5.46 -10.06
CA THR A 66 10.98 6.21 -11.32
C THR A 66 9.80 5.69 -12.16
N LEU A 67 8.63 5.61 -11.55
CA LEU A 67 7.39 5.07 -12.13
C LEU A 67 6.39 6.15 -12.53
N VAL A 68 6.56 7.37 -12.03
CA VAL A 68 5.73 8.51 -12.40
C VAL A 68 6.07 8.92 -13.83
N GLN A 69 5.12 8.76 -14.75
CA GLN A 69 5.26 9.29 -16.11
C GLN A 69 5.11 10.81 -16.09
N VAL A 70 4.08 11.28 -15.39
CA VAL A 70 3.70 12.69 -15.27
C VAL A 70 2.97 12.89 -13.94
N GLY A 71 3.06 14.09 -13.38
CA GLY A 71 2.38 14.49 -12.15
C GLY A 71 3.28 14.48 -10.92
N ASP A 72 2.65 14.44 -9.75
CA ASP A 72 3.32 14.53 -8.45
C ASP A 72 2.77 13.42 -7.53
N TRP A 73 3.67 12.52 -7.12
CA TRP A 73 3.40 11.41 -6.21
C TRP A 73 4.39 11.48 -5.04
N LYS A 74 3.84 11.59 -3.83
CA LYS A 74 4.61 11.61 -2.59
C LYS A 74 4.15 10.55 -1.60
N GLN A 75 5.05 10.19 -0.70
CA GLN A 75 4.86 9.17 0.32
C GLN A 75 5.36 9.61 1.70
N PHE A 76 4.79 9.01 2.74
CA PHE A 76 5.25 9.15 4.12
C PHE A 76 5.30 7.79 4.80
N ASP A 77 6.52 7.26 4.95
CA ASP A 77 6.74 5.91 5.44
C ASP A 77 6.54 5.77 6.95
N LEU A 78 5.78 4.75 7.35
CA LEU A 78 5.58 4.37 8.74
C LEU A 78 6.38 3.11 9.09
N PHE A 79 6.40 2.14 8.18
CA PHE A 79 7.18 0.90 8.29
C PHE A 79 7.82 0.58 6.95
N VAL A 80 9.11 0.25 6.96
CA VAL A 80 9.87 -0.12 5.76
C VAL A 80 10.63 -1.39 6.06
N ARG A 81 10.44 -2.44 5.24
CA ARG A 81 11.14 -3.73 5.40
C ARG A 81 11.01 -4.27 6.83
N GLY A 82 9.80 -4.26 7.37
CA GLY A 82 9.49 -4.76 8.71
C GLY A 82 10.07 -3.93 9.86
N ARG A 83 10.57 -2.71 9.59
CA ARG A 83 11.13 -1.80 10.60
C ARG A 83 10.29 -0.53 10.70
N LYS A 84 9.96 -0.17 11.93
CA LYS A 84 9.20 1.04 12.25
C LYS A 84 10.04 2.30 12.08
N VAL A 85 9.52 3.29 11.36
CA VAL A 85 10.14 4.62 11.21
C VAL A 85 9.73 5.47 12.41
N MET A 86 10.52 5.38 13.48
CA MET A 86 10.18 5.96 14.79
C MET A 86 9.84 7.46 14.74
N VAL A 87 10.56 8.24 13.95
CA VAL A 87 10.33 9.69 13.80
C VAL A 87 8.97 9.98 13.18
N ASN A 88 8.55 9.19 12.18
CA ASN A 88 7.27 9.35 11.50
C ASN A 88 6.10 8.85 12.36
N CYS A 89 6.31 7.73 13.06
CA CYS A 89 5.33 7.18 13.99
C CYS A 89 5.09 8.04 15.24
N LYS A 90 6.04 8.90 15.64
CA LYS A 90 5.77 9.91 16.68
C LYS A 90 4.71 10.93 16.25
N ARG A 91 4.57 11.17 14.94
CA ARG A 91 3.60 12.13 14.37
C ARG A 91 2.29 11.46 13.95
N THR A 92 2.31 10.14 13.83
CA THR A 92 1.16 9.30 13.45
C THR A 92 0.93 8.18 14.50
N PRO A 93 0.90 8.52 15.80
CA PRO A 93 0.94 7.54 16.88
C PRO A 93 -0.26 6.59 16.92
N PHE A 94 -1.43 7.02 16.45
CA PHE A 94 -2.61 6.17 16.40
C PHE A 94 -2.48 5.16 15.25
N THR A 95 -2.13 5.62 14.05
CA THR A 95 -1.97 4.75 12.88
C THR A 95 -0.87 3.71 13.12
N CYS A 96 0.29 4.12 13.61
CA CYS A 96 1.39 3.18 13.85
C CYS A 96 1.06 2.15 14.94
N ARG A 97 0.25 2.50 15.95
CA ARG A 97 -0.18 1.55 16.99
C ARG A 97 -1.09 0.46 16.42
N LEU A 98 -2.06 0.83 15.59
CA LEU A 98 -2.93 -0.15 14.92
C LEU A 98 -2.12 -1.14 14.06
N VAL A 99 -1.07 -0.65 13.40
CA VAL A 99 -0.18 -1.49 12.59
C VAL A 99 0.70 -2.37 13.48
N ASP A 100 1.26 -1.85 14.58
CA ASP A 100 2.05 -2.63 15.54
C ASP A 100 1.27 -3.82 16.12
N GLU A 101 -0.03 -3.64 16.37
CA GLU A 101 -0.93 -4.69 16.85
C GLU A 101 -1.16 -5.81 15.81
N PHE A 102 -0.72 -5.61 14.57
CA PHE A 102 -0.80 -6.58 13.49
C PHE A 102 0.57 -6.93 12.90
N PRO A 103 1.29 -7.91 13.50
CA PRO A 103 2.64 -8.30 13.08
C PRO A 103 2.78 -8.66 11.59
N LEU A 104 1.70 -9.15 10.97
CA LEU A 104 1.72 -9.56 9.56
C LEU A 104 1.89 -8.39 8.59
N ALA A 105 1.59 -7.16 9.03
CA ALA A 105 1.98 -5.92 8.37
C ALA A 105 3.30 -5.38 8.95
N ALA A 106 3.36 -5.19 10.28
CA ALA A 106 4.46 -4.48 10.94
C ALA A 106 5.83 -5.12 10.73
N SER A 107 5.89 -6.46 10.63
CA SER A 107 7.14 -7.22 10.44
C SER A 107 7.31 -7.74 9.00
N CYS A 108 6.54 -7.21 8.04
CA CYS A 108 6.66 -7.61 6.63
C CYS A 108 7.97 -7.08 6.04
N VAL A 109 9.03 -7.89 6.01
CA VAL A 109 10.34 -7.45 5.52
C VAL A 109 10.41 -7.22 4.01
N ARG A 110 9.37 -7.67 3.29
CA ARG A 110 9.19 -7.45 1.85
C ARG A 110 8.14 -6.39 1.54
N GLY A 111 7.62 -5.70 2.54
CA GLY A 111 6.54 -4.73 2.41
C GLY A 111 6.86 -3.40 3.05
N GLN A 112 5.91 -2.48 2.89
CA GLN A 112 5.90 -1.16 3.50
C GLN A 112 4.51 -0.83 4.03
N VAL A 113 4.46 0.06 5.02
CA VAL A 113 3.23 0.76 5.43
C VAL A 113 3.50 2.24 5.31
N LYS A 114 2.71 2.94 4.49
CA LYS A 114 2.97 4.34 4.14
C LYS A 114 1.70 5.09 3.78
N PHE A 115 1.64 6.39 4.07
CA PHE A 115 0.67 7.26 3.41
C PHE A 115 1.16 7.57 2.00
N SER A 116 0.24 7.60 1.03
CA SER A 116 0.54 7.93 -0.37
C SER A 116 -0.44 9.00 -0.85
N VAL A 117 0.10 10.10 -1.35
CA VAL A 117 -0.65 11.20 -1.96
C VAL A 117 -0.25 11.37 -3.41
N ILE A 118 -1.23 11.49 -4.29
CA ILE A 118 -1.04 11.79 -5.71
C ILE A 118 -1.85 13.02 -6.09
N GLN A 119 -1.30 13.88 -6.94
CA GLN A 119 -1.96 15.09 -7.43
C GLN A 119 -2.74 14.84 -8.72
N PRO A 120 -3.75 15.67 -9.06
CA PRO A 120 -4.39 15.68 -10.37
C PRO A 120 -3.39 15.67 -11.53
N GLY A 121 -3.72 14.94 -12.60
CA GLY A 121 -2.86 14.78 -13.77
C GLY A 121 -1.73 13.77 -13.59
N THR A 122 -1.71 13.02 -12.47
CA THR A 122 -0.69 11.99 -12.24
C THR A 122 -1.02 10.69 -12.97
N HIS A 123 -0.04 10.14 -13.66
CA HIS A 123 -0.09 8.81 -14.25
C HIS A 123 1.16 8.02 -13.87
N VAL A 124 0.93 6.85 -13.29
CA VAL A 124 1.98 5.89 -12.92
C VAL A 124 1.94 4.77 -13.94
N TRP A 125 3.08 4.53 -14.59
CA TRP A 125 3.21 3.51 -15.63
C TRP A 125 2.76 2.12 -15.17
N PRO A 126 2.30 1.24 -16.08
CA PRO A 126 2.10 -0.17 -15.76
C PRO A 126 3.38 -0.81 -15.21
N HIS A 127 3.32 -1.35 -13.99
CA HIS A 127 4.46 -1.95 -13.32
C HIS A 127 4.03 -3.15 -12.46
N CYS A 128 5.00 -3.96 -12.05
CA CYS A 128 4.80 -5.04 -11.09
C CYS A 128 5.68 -4.77 -9.87
N GLY A 129 5.15 -5.06 -8.69
CA GLY A 129 5.93 -5.19 -7.47
C GLY A 129 6.96 -6.32 -7.59
N PRO A 130 8.01 -6.29 -6.76
CA PRO A 130 9.16 -7.17 -6.93
C PRO A 130 8.92 -8.61 -6.46
N THR A 131 7.82 -8.88 -5.75
CA THR A 131 7.56 -10.16 -5.07
C THR A 131 6.08 -10.49 -4.99
N ASN A 132 5.73 -11.78 -5.13
CA ASN A 132 4.38 -12.29 -4.84
C ASN A 132 4.17 -12.65 -3.35
N CYS A 133 5.14 -12.36 -2.49
CA CYS A 133 5.11 -12.74 -1.08
C CYS A 133 4.34 -11.76 -0.20
N ARG A 134 3.77 -10.70 -0.78
CA ARG A 134 2.94 -9.71 -0.08
C ARG A 134 1.63 -9.49 -0.82
N LEU A 135 0.61 -9.11 -0.07
CA LEU A 135 -0.57 -8.45 -0.64
C LEU A 135 -0.52 -6.98 -0.24
N ARG A 136 -1.01 -6.11 -1.12
CA ARG A 136 -1.07 -4.68 -0.90
C ARG A 136 -2.51 -4.25 -0.65
N ALA A 137 -2.75 -3.69 0.52
CA ALA A 137 -4.03 -3.10 0.87
C ALA A 137 -3.98 -1.57 0.79
N HIS A 138 -4.98 -0.98 0.15
CA HIS A 138 -5.19 0.46 0.07
C HIS A 138 -6.45 0.84 0.86
N LEU A 139 -6.29 1.62 1.93
CA LEU A 139 -7.41 2.28 2.62
C LEU A 139 -7.59 3.69 2.06
N GLY A 140 -8.77 4.00 1.52
CA GLY A 140 -9.12 5.35 1.07
C GLY A 140 -9.23 6.34 2.23
N LEU A 141 -8.52 7.47 2.18
CA LEU A 141 -8.54 8.50 3.23
C LEU A 141 -9.13 9.83 2.76
N VAL A 142 -8.67 10.32 1.60
CA VAL A 142 -9.30 11.38 0.82
C VAL A 142 -9.33 10.90 -0.61
N VAL A 143 -10.52 10.61 -1.13
CA VAL A 143 -10.65 10.05 -2.48
C VAL A 143 -11.15 11.14 -3.41
N ALA A 144 -10.27 11.56 -4.32
CA ALA A 144 -10.65 12.44 -5.42
C ALA A 144 -11.43 11.67 -6.49
N GLU A 145 -12.33 12.38 -7.17
CA GLU A 145 -13.01 11.86 -8.36
C GLU A 145 -11.99 11.46 -9.44
N ASN A 146 -12.30 10.45 -10.25
CA ASN A 146 -11.49 10.02 -11.40
C ASN A 146 -10.04 9.59 -11.08
N ALA A 147 -9.79 9.05 -9.89
CA ALA A 147 -8.57 8.29 -9.58
C ALA A 147 -8.84 6.78 -9.71
N THR A 148 -8.19 6.10 -10.65
CA THR A 148 -8.38 4.67 -10.93
C THR A 148 -7.11 3.85 -10.68
N LEU A 149 -7.31 2.59 -10.31
CA LEU A 149 -6.27 1.57 -10.21
C LEU A 149 -6.69 0.36 -11.06
N ARG A 150 -5.91 0.05 -12.10
CA ARG A 150 -6.02 -1.19 -12.85
C ARG A 150 -5.07 -2.22 -12.26
N VAL A 151 -5.53 -3.44 -12.04
CA VAL A 151 -4.69 -4.60 -11.68
C VAL A 151 -5.07 -5.77 -12.59
N GLY A 152 -4.11 -6.24 -13.39
CA GLY A 152 -4.42 -7.16 -14.49
C GLY A 152 -5.40 -6.52 -15.49
N ASN A 153 -6.59 -7.11 -15.61
CA ASN A 153 -7.66 -6.70 -16.52
C ASN A 153 -8.81 -5.95 -15.85
N GLU A 154 -8.78 -5.76 -14.53
CA GLU A 154 -9.87 -5.14 -13.77
C GLU A 154 -9.43 -3.80 -13.19
N THR A 155 -10.25 -2.77 -13.40
CA THR A 155 -10.04 -1.41 -12.90
C THR A 155 -11.04 -1.11 -11.80
N ARG A 156 -10.55 -0.58 -10.67
CA ARG A 156 -11.38 -0.14 -9.54
C ARG A 156 -11.08 1.31 -9.15
N LEU A 157 -12.05 1.89 -8.45
CA LEU A 157 -11.94 3.20 -7.82
C LEU A 157 -11.74 3.01 -6.31
N TRP A 158 -11.00 3.91 -5.68
CA TRP A 158 -10.97 3.96 -4.21
C TRP A 158 -12.30 4.48 -3.67
N GLU A 159 -12.61 4.15 -2.42
CA GLU A 159 -13.71 4.71 -1.65
C GLU A 159 -13.20 5.13 -0.27
N GLU A 160 -13.65 6.28 0.23
CA GLU A 160 -13.24 6.75 1.56
C GLU A 160 -13.67 5.77 2.65
N GLY A 161 -12.73 5.43 3.53
CA GLY A 161 -12.95 4.50 4.62
C GLY A 161 -13.10 3.03 4.21
N LYS A 162 -12.85 2.69 2.94
CA LYS A 162 -12.88 1.32 2.44
C LYS A 162 -11.49 0.81 2.08
N VAL A 163 -11.27 -0.48 2.33
CA VAL A 163 -10.05 -1.17 1.95
C VAL A 163 -10.25 -1.89 0.61
N MET A 164 -9.34 -1.67 -0.32
CA MET A 164 -9.14 -2.52 -1.50
C MET A 164 -7.84 -3.32 -1.34
N ILE A 165 -7.85 -4.59 -1.72
CA ILE A 165 -6.67 -5.47 -1.60
C ILE A 165 -6.36 -6.08 -2.96
N PHE A 166 -5.10 -6.02 -3.34
CA PHE A 166 -4.60 -6.61 -4.57
C PHE A 166 -3.22 -7.20 -4.37
N ASP A 167 -2.84 -8.11 -5.26
CA ASP A 167 -1.47 -8.60 -5.34
C ASP A 167 -0.69 -7.68 -6.28
N ASP A 168 0.19 -6.84 -5.72
CA ASP A 168 0.95 -5.86 -6.50
C ASP A 168 2.02 -6.51 -7.39
N SER A 169 2.27 -7.82 -7.27
CA SER A 169 3.11 -8.56 -8.22
C SER A 169 2.47 -8.72 -9.60
N PHE A 170 1.15 -8.54 -9.70
CA PHE A 170 0.46 -8.37 -10.97
C PHE A 170 0.71 -6.97 -11.52
N GLU A 171 0.74 -6.85 -12.84
CA GLU A 171 0.81 -5.57 -13.51
C GLU A 171 -0.33 -4.69 -13.04
N HIS A 172 0.01 -3.51 -12.58
CA HIS A 172 -0.93 -2.52 -12.15
C HIS A 172 -0.53 -1.12 -12.60
N GLU A 173 -1.53 -0.27 -12.75
CA GLU A 173 -1.40 1.06 -13.35
C GLU A 173 -2.36 2.01 -12.64
N VAL A 174 -1.92 3.25 -12.39
CA VAL A 174 -2.69 4.26 -11.67
C VAL A 174 -2.87 5.49 -12.54
N TRP A 175 -4.10 5.96 -12.66
CA TRP A 175 -4.43 7.24 -13.28
C TRP A 175 -5.14 8.15 -12.29
N HIS A 176 -4.84 9.44 -12.34
CA HIS A 176 -5.54 10.44 -11.59
C HIS A 176 -5.95 11.63 -12.46
N ASN A 177 -7.15 11.52 -13.02
CA ASN A 177 -7.75 12.55 -13.90
C ASN A 177 -8.76 13.43 -13.14
N GLY A 178 -8.58 13.55 -11.82
CA GLY A 178 -9.45 14.31 -10.93
C GLY A 178 -9.07 15.78 -10.85
N SER A 179 -9.69 16.50 -9.90
CA SER A 179 -9.45 17.93 -9.67
C SER A 179 -8.86 18.25 -8.28
N SER A 180 -8.82 17.28 -7.37
CA SER A 180 -8.23 17.38 -6.04
C SER A 180 -7.27 16.20 -5.81
N TYR A 181 -6.38 16.29 -4.83
CA TYR A 181 -5.43 15.21 -4.52
C TYR A 181 -6.15 13.96 -3.99
N ARG A 182 -5.55 12.78 -4.23
CA ARG A 182 -5.99 11.51 -3.65
C ARG A 182 -4.98 11.03 -2.60
N LEU A 183 -5.44 10.86 -1.37
CA LEU A 183 -4.67 10.39 -0.21
C LEU A 183 -5.17 9.02 0.25
N ILE A 184 -4.26 8.06 0.41
CA ILE A 184 -4.55 6.73 0.94
C ILE A 184 -3.53 6.32 1.99
N LEU A 185 -3.86 5.29 2.77
CA LEU A 185 -2.89 4.48 3.50
C LEU A 185 -2.65 3.18 2.72
N ILE A 186 -1.38 2.92 2.40
CA ILE A 186 -0.91 1.64 1.86
C ILE A 186 -0.44 0.78 3.03
N VAL A 187 -0.91 -0.46 3.09
CA VAL A 187 -0.50 -1.46 4.07
C VAL A 187 -0.14 -2.76 3.35
N ASP A 188 1.15 -3.05 3.21
CA ASP A 188 1.59 -4.35 2.73
C ASP A 188 1.53 -5.38 3.86
N VAL A 189 0.97 -6.54 3.57
CA VAL A 189 0.86 -7.67 4.50
C VAL A 189 1.54 -8.89 3.90
N TRP A 190 2.10 -9.77 4.73
CA TRP A 190 2.56 -11.08 4.25
C TRP A 190 1.42 -11.83 3.55
N HIS A 191 1.72 -12.45 2.41
CA HIS A 191 0.77 -13.32 1.71
C HIS A 191 0.23 -14.38 2.70
N PRO A 192 -1.10 -14.59 2.78
CA PRO A 192 -1.72 -15.39 3.85
C PRO A 192 -1.26 -16.84 3.90
N GLU A 193 -0.87 -17.39 2.75
CA GLU A 193 -0.39 -18.77 2.66
C GLU A 193 1.09 -18.94 3.04
N LEU A 194 1.83 -17.87 3.34
CA LEU A 194 3.20 -18.00 3.84
C LEU A 194 3.21 -18.54 5.27
N THR A 195 3.99 -19.59 5.48
CA THR A 195 4.18 -20.20 6.79
C THR A 195 4.93 -19.26 7.74
N PRO A 196 4.81 -19.46 9.07
CA PRO A 196 5.66 -18.78 10.03
C PRO A 196 7.16 -18.93 9.76
N TYR A 197 7.61 -20.07 9.21
CA TYR A 197 9.01 -20.31 8.89
C TYR A 197 9.48 -19.49 7.69
N GLU A 198 8.72 -19.46 6.59
CA GLU A 198 9.06 -18.64 5.41
C GLU A 198 9.10 -17.15 5.77
N ARG A 199 8.10 -16.66 6.53
CA ARG A 199 8.08 -15.24 6.97
C ARG A 199 9.31 -14.84 7.80
N LYS A 200 9.94 -15.80 8.50
CA LYS A 200 11.16 -15.58 9.28
C LYS A 200 12.44 -15.69 8.46
N THR A 201 12.45 -16.45 7.37
CA THR A 201 13.67 -16.80 6.62
C THR A 201 13.80 -16.08 5.29
N LEU A 202 12.70 -15.61 4.70
CA LEU A 202 12.71 -14.81 3.48
C LEU A 202 13.48 -13.49 3.72
N GLN A 203 14.44 -13.22 2.84
CA GLN A 203 15.23 -11.99 2.90
C GLN A 203 14.39 -10.75 2.55
N PRO A 204 14.69 -9.57 3.14
CA PRO A 204 14.12 -8.29 2.73
C PRO A 204 14.38 -7.98 1.25
N ILE A 205 13.52 -7.15 0.65
CA ILE A 205 13.65 -6.64 -0.74
C ILE A 205 13.69 -5.14 -0.71
#